data_AF-A0A919RHT1-F1
#
_entry.id   AF-A0A919RHT1-F1
#
_cell.length_a   1.000
_cell.length_b   1.000
_cell.length_c   1.000
_cell.angle_alpha   90.00
_cell.angle_beta   90.00
_cell.angle_gamma   90.00
#
_symmetry.space_group_name_H-M   'P 1'
#
loop_
_entity.id
_entity.type
_entity.pdbx_description
1 polymer ?
#
loop_
_entity_poly.entity_id
_entity_poly.type
_entity_poly.pdbx_seq_one_letter_code
_entity_poly.pdbx_strand_id
1 'polypeptide(L)'
;MAAFVMGLPALGLVAMIVALRGRPWVLFSVPYLLLFVLAYLVGLIPLALLRFRPDWLRALVAAAAVYAIASVTPLVDPMTRYPYHVVRCGGLPVVASGFAAAMSYNLPGNEDYWVTPFDGTFFCTAKEAEAAGFSHYVF
;
A
#
# COMPACT_ATOMS: atom_id res chain seq x y z
N MET A 1 -23.53 10.76 2.21
CA MET A 1 -22.88 9.46 1.95
C MET A 1 -22.28 9.35 0.54
N ALA A 2 -22.99 9.71 -0.55
CA ALA A 2 -22.44 9.67 -1.91
C ALA A 2 -21.17 10.52 -2.12
N ALA A 3 -21.08 11.70 -1.47
CA ALA A 3 -19.90 12.57 -1.54
C ALA A 3 -18.64 11.97 -0.91
N PHE A 4 -18.77 11.08 0.08
CA PHE A 4 -17.63 10.44 0.74
C PHE A 4 -17.09 9.26 -0.07
N VAL A 5 -17.99 8.53 -0.74
CA VAL A 5 -17.65 7.38 -1.60
C VAL A 5 -17.00 7.83 -2.92
N MET A 6 -17.33 9.02 -3.43
CA MET A 6 -16.70 9.57 -4.64
C MET A 6 -15.56 10.57 -4.36
N GLY A 7 -15.57 11.27 -3.23
CA GLY A 7 -14.58 12.32 -2.92
C GLY A 7 -13.20 11.79 -2.52
N LEU A 8 -13.17 10.73 -1.71
CA LEU A 8 -11.92 10.06 -1.30
C LEU A 8 -11.10 9.48 -2.47
N PRO A 9 -11.71 8.77 -3.45
CA PRO A 9 -10.95 8.29 -4.60
C PRO A 9 -10.45 9.43 -5.48
N ALA A 10 -11.24 10.51 -5.67
CA ALA A 10 -10.80 11.67 -6.44
C ALA A 10 -9.62 12.40 -5.77
N LEU A 11 -9.63 12.54 -4.44
CA LEU A 11 -8.51 13.12 -3.68
C LEU A 11 -7.27 12.23 -3.71
N GLY A 12 -7.42 10.90 -3.63
CA GLY A 12 -6.32 9.95 -3.78
C GLY A 12 -5.68 10.02 -5.17
N LEU A 13 -6.49 10.16 -6.21
CA LEU A 13 -6.05 10.28 -7.60
C LEU A 13 -5.31 11.63 -7.83
N VAL A 14 -5.82 12.72 -7.25
CA VAL A 14 -5.16 14.03 -7.31
C VAL A 14 -3.84 14.04 -6.53
N ALA A 15 -3.81 13.51 -5.31
CA ALA A 15 -2.59 13.42 -4.50
C ALA A 15 -1.52 12.55 -5.19
N MET A 16 -1.94 11.46 -5.83
CA MET A 16 -1.07 10.60 -6.63
C MET A 16 -0.51 11.33 -7.87
N ILE A 17 -1.35 12.05 -8.64
CA ILE A 17 -0.92 12.84 -9.81
C ILE A 17 0.11 13.90 -9.38
N VAL A 18 -0.10 14.55 -8.24
CA VAL A 18 0.82 15.57 -7.70
C VAL A 18 2.12 14.93 -7.22
N ALA A 19 2.07 13.78 -6.54
CA ALA A 19 3.24 13.10 -6.01
C ALA A 19 4.13 12.43 -7.07
N LEU A 20 3.59 12.07 -8.23
CA LEU A 20 4.28 11.32 -9.29
C LEU A 20 4.71 12.16 -10.50
N ARG A 21 4.65 13.50 -10.37
CA ARG A 21 5.05 14.42 -11.45
C ARG A 21 6.55 14.26 -11.76
N GLY A 22 6.88 13.50 -12.81
CA GLY A 22 8.24 13.35 -13.35
C GLY A 22 8.85 11.93 -13.33
N ARG A 23 8.11 10.87 -12.96
CA ARG A 23 8.60 9.46 -12.95
C ARG A 23 7.91 8.59 -14.01
N PRO A 24 8.49 7.45 -14.45
CA PRO A 24 7.92 6.62 -15.52
C PRO A 24 6.52 6.10 -15.16
N TRP A 25 5.52 6.70 -15.78
CA TRP A 25 4.08 6.56 -15.50
C TRP A 25 3.55 5.12 -15.59
N VAL A 26 4.11 4.32 -16.50
CA VAL A 26 3.46 3.09 -17.01
C VAL A 26 3.48 1.94 -16.00
N LEU A 27 4.56 1.82 -15.21
CA LEU A 27 4.74 0.70 -14.26
C LEU A 27 3.93 0.88 -12.97
N PHE A 28 3.63 2.13 -12.58
CA PHE A 28 2.88 2.42 -11.36
C PHE A 28 1.37 2.58 -11.62
N SER A 29 0.98 3.10 -12.80
CA SER A 29 -0.42 3.36 -13.12
C SER A 29 -1.25 2.09 -13.28
N VAL A 30 -0.67 1.04 -13.86
CA VAL A 30 -1.37 -0.22 -14.13
C VAL A 30 -1.77 -0.94 -12.84
N PRO A 31 -0.86 -1.28 -11.90
CA PRO A 31 -1.24 -1.94 -10.65
C PRO A 31 -2.17 -1.08 -9.79
N TYR A 32 -1.98 0.24 -9.81
CA TYR A 32 -2.85 1.17 -9.09
C TYR A 32 -4.28 1.19 -9.64
N LEU A 33 -4.47 1.32 -10.96
CA LEU A 33 -5.79 1.29 -11.59
C LEU A 33 -6.48 -0.06 -11.36
N LEU A 34 -5.72 -1.16 -11.38
CA LEU A 34 -6.23 -2.50 -11.16
C LEU A 34 -6.74 -2.64 -9.71
N LEU A 35 -5.98 -2.17 -8.72
CA LEU A 35 -6.40 -2.10 -7.31
C LEU A 35 -7.60 -1.19 -7.12
N PHE A 36 -7.64 -0.04 -7.81
CA PHE A 36 -8.73 0.91 -7.74
C PHE A 36 -10.04 0.32 -8.28
N VAL A 37 -10.00 -0.33 -9.45
CA VAL A 37 -11.15 -1.00 -10.05
C VAL A 37 -11.61 -2.17 -9.18
N LEU A 38 -10.68 -2.96 -8.62
CA LEU A 38 -11.00 -4.02 -7.66
C LEU A 38 -11.71 -3.46 -6.43
N ALA A 39 -11.17 -2.41 -5.82
CA ALA A 39 -11.78 -1.76 -4.65
C ALA A 39 -13.17 -1.20 -4.97
N TYR A 40 -13.33 -0.62 -6.17
CA TYR A 40 -14.61 -0.09 -6.63
C TYR A 40 -15.66 -1.19 -6.86
N LEU A 41 -15.29 -2.30 -7.48
CA LEU A 41 -16.15 -3.46 -7.67
C LEU A 41 -16.51 -4.12 -6.33
N VAL A 42 -15.52 -4.27 -5.44
CA VAL A 42 -15.72 -4.78 -4.07
C VAL A 42 -16.60 -3.84 -3.24
N GLY A 43 -16.65 -2.54 -3.53
CA GLY A 43 -17.58 -1.61 -2.87
C GLY A 43 -19.00 -1.65 -3.43
N LEU A 44 -19.15 -1.73 -4.76
CA LEU A 44 -20.46 -1.68 -5.43
C LEU A 44 -21.25 -2.98 -5.32
N ILE A 45 -20.60 -4.14 -5.40
CA ILE A 45 -21.26 -5.45 -5.34
C ILE A 45 -21.99 -5.65 -4.00
N PRO A 46 -21.37 -5.35 -2.83
CA PRO A 46 -22.05 -5.31 -1.55
C PRO A 46 -23.22 -4.34 -1.50
N LEU A 47 -23.04 -3.13 -2.02
CA LEU A 47 -24.06 -2.07 -1.98
C LEU A 47 -25.29 -2.48 -2.80
N ALA A 48 -25.07 -3.11 -3.95
CA ALA A 48 -26.12 -3.66 -4.80
C ALA A 48 -26.84 -4.84 -4.12
N LEU A 49 -26.10 -5.73 -3.45
CA LEU A 49 -26.66 -6.86 -2.69
C LEU A 49 -27.43 -6.42 -1.43
N LEU A 50 -26.96 -5.38 -0.72
CA LEU A 50 -27.58 -4.79 0.47
C LEU A 50 -28.96 -4.17 0.19
N ARG A 51 -29.19 -3.73 -1.06
CA ARG A 51 -30.42 -3.04 -1.48
C ARG A 51 -31.59 -4.00 -1.76
N PHE A 52 -31.34 -5.30 -1.97
CA PHE A 52 -32.36 -6.22 -2.52
C PHE A 52 -32.63 -7.52 -1.71
N ARG A 53 -32.03 -7.76 -0.53
CA ARG A 53 -32.08 -9.09 0.11
C ARG A 53 -32.18 -9.09 1.65
N PRO A 54 -32.69 -10.18 2.26
CA PRO A 54 -32.93 -10.37 3.71
C PRO A 54 -31.67 -10.23 4.58
N ASP A 55 -31.85 -9.97 5.88
CA ASP A 55 -30.79 -9.55 6.81
C ASP A 55 -29.59 -10.52 6.91
N TRP A 56 -29.79 -11.82 6.69
CA TRP A 56 -28.71 -12.81 6.69
C TRP A 56 -27.72 -12.65 5.51
N LEU A 57 -28.20 -12.23 4.34
CA LEU A 57 -27.35 -11.94 3.17
C LEU A 57 -26.52 -10.67 3.38
N ARG A 58 -27.06 -9.68 4.11
CA ARG A 58 -26.33 -8.47 4.49
C ARG A 58 -25.18 -8.77 5.44
N ALA A 59 -25.42 -9.63 6.42
CA ALA A 59 -24.39 -10.08 7.36
C ALA A 59 -23.24 -10.81 6.65
N LEU A 60 -23.57 -11.70 5.69
CA LEU A 60 -22.57 -12.46 4.93
C LEU A 60 -21.72 -11.55 4.02
N VAL A 61 -22.36 -10.58 3.35
CA VAL A 61 -21.68 -9.58 2.54
C VAL A 61 -20.76 -8.68 3.40
N ALA A 62 -21.24 -8.24 4.56
CA ALA A 62 -20.43 -7.45 5.49
C ALA A 62 -19.22 -8.25 5.99
N ALA A 63 -19.40 -9.52 6.36
CA ALA A 63 -18.32 -10.39 6.77
C ALA A 63 -17.28 -10.59 5.65
N ALA A 64 -17.74 -10.83 4.41
CA ALA A 64 -16.84 -10.95 3.25
C ALA A 64 -16.08 -9.65 2.96
N ALA A 65 -16.75 -8.49 3.05
CA ALA A 65 -16.10 -7.19 2.88
C ALA A 65 -15.06 -6.92 3.97
N VAL A 66 -15.38 -7.20 5.24
CA VAL A 66 -14.43 -7.08 6.35
C VAL A 66 -13.23 -8.01 6.14
N TYR A 67 -13.45 -9.25 5.73
CA TYR A 67 -12.38 -10.20 5.43
C TYR A 67 -11.48 -9.73 4.28
N ALA A 68 -12.06 -9.21 3.20
CA ALA A 68 -11.32 -8.65 2.08
C ALA A 68 -10.51 -7.40 2.46
N ILE A 69 -11.08 -6.51 3.30
CA ILE A 69 -10.36 -5.33 3.79
C ILE A 69 -9.22 -5.76 4.73
N ALA A 70 -9.48 -6.73 5.61
CA ALA A 70 -8.51 -7.26 6.56
C ALA A 70 -7.32 -7.96 5.86
N SER A 71 -7.55 -8.64 4.73
CA SER A 71 -6.48 -9.30 3.98
C SER A 71 -5.62 -8.32 3.19
N VAL A 72 -6.15 -7.16 2.80
CA VAL A 72 -5.42 -6.13 2.04
C VAL A 72 -4.74 -5.11 2.95
N THR A 73 -5.23 -4.88 4.17
CA THR A 73 -4.62 -3.93 5.13
C THR A 73 -3.12 -4.10 5.35
N PRO A 74 -2.55 -5.32 5.53
CA PRO A 74 -1.11 -5.48 5.70
C PRO A 74 -0.29 -5.06 4.48
N LEU A 75 -0.88 -4.99 3.29
CA LEU A 75 -0.20 -4.52 2.06
C LEU A 75 -0.14 -2.99 1.97
N VAL A 76 -1.10 -2.30 2.60
CA VAL A 76 -1.24 -0.84 2.50
C VAL A 76 -0.41 -0.13 3.57
N ASP A 77 -0.27 -0.73 4.75
CA ASP A 77 0.47 -0.16 5.88
C ASP A 77 1.91 0.28 5.51
N PRO A 78 2.77 -0.56 4.91
CA PRO A 78 4.11 -0.13 4.52
C PRO A 78 4.12 0.97 3.45
N MET A 79 3.19 0.94 2.49
CA MET A 79 3.06 2.00 1.49
C MET A 79 2.64 3.35 2.10
N THR A 80 1.84 3.34 3.18
CA THR A 80 1.46 4.58 3.87
C THR A 80 2.58 5.16 4.73
N ARG A 81 3.47 4.32 5.26
CA ARG A 81 4.60 4.75 6.10
C ARG A 81 5.77 5.28 5.27
N TYR A 82 5.97 4.77 4.07
CA TYR A 82 7.11 5.17 3.23
C TYR A 82 7.24 6.71 3.02
N PRO A 83 6.19 7.46 2.61
CA PRO A 83 6.29 8.91 2.44
C PRO A 83 6.65 9.65 3.73
N TYR A 84 6.12 9.17 4.87
CA TYR A 84 6.45 9.74 6.17
C TYR A 84 7.94 9.58 6.48
N HIS A 85 8.53 8.42 6.18
CA HIS A 85 9.96 8.18 6.36
C HIS A 85 10.82 8.99 5.37
N VAL A 86 10.36 9.23 4.14
CA VAL A 86 11.06 10.11 3.20
C VAL A 86 11.21 11.52 3.78
N VAL A 87 10.13 12.07 4.35
CA VAL A 87 10.14 13.39 4.98
C VAL A 87 11.00 13.38 6.25
N ARG A 88 10.84 12.38 7.11
CA ARG A 88 11.57 12.27 8.38
C ARG A 88 13.09 12.13 8.17
N CYS A 89 13.52 11.38 7.18
CA CYS A 89 14.94 11.13 6.90
C CYS A 89 15.56 12.20 5.99
N GLY A 90 14.77 13.16 5.47
CA GLY A 90 15.24 14.19 4.56
C GLY A 90 15.68 13.66 3.18
N GLY A 91 15.21 12.48 2.78
CA GLY A 91 15.67 11.75 1.61
C GLY A 91 15.08 10.34 1.50
N LEU A 92 15.53 9.54 0.55
CA LEU A 92 15.06 8.15 0.40
C LEU A 92 15.53 7.32 1.61
N PRO A 93 14.62 6.64 2.33
CA PRO A 93 15.00 5.80 3.47
C PRO A 93 15.64 4.48 3.01
N VAL A 94 16.34 3.81 3.92
CA VAL A 94 16.72 2.41 3.79
C VAL A 94 15.46 1.55 3.93
N VAL A 95 15.24 0.67 2.98
CA VAL A 95 14.04 -0.19 2.90
C VAL A 95 14.42 -1.57 3.43
N ALA A 96 13.75 -2.01 4.49
CA ALA A 96 14.03 -3.29 5.13
C ALA A 96 12.81 -4.22 5.06
N SER A 97 13.07 -5.46 4.67
CA SER A 97 12.09 -6.53 4.57
C SER A 97 12.38 -7.59 5.62
N GLY A 98 11.34 -8.02 6.33
CA GLY A 98 11.38 -9.23 7.16
C GLY A 98 10.64 -10.40 6.50
N PHE A 99 10.23 -10.23 5.25
CA PHE A 99 9.40 -11.20 4.55
C PHE A 99 10.19 -12.51 4.33
N ALA A 100 9.54 -13.64 4.56
CA ALA A 100 10.14 -14.98 4.49
C ALA A 100 11.39 -15.19 5.38
N ALA A 101 11.48 -14.47 6.51
CA ALA A 101 12.62 -14.52 7.44
C ALA A 101 13.98 -14.09 6.84
N ALA A 102 13.97 -13.54 5.62
CA ALA A 102 15.12 -12.84 5.07
C ALA A 102 15.11 -11.42 5.66
N MET A 103 15.72 -11.24 6.83
CA MET A 103 15.90 -9.92 7.45
C MET A 103 16.95 -9.14 6.65
N SER A 104 16.52 -8.58 5.52
CA SER A 104 17.38 -7.88 4.58
C SER A 104 17.02 -6.42 4.41
N TYR A 105 17.98 -5.60 3.97
CA TYR A 105 17.73 -4.21 3.63
C TYR A 105 18.37 -3.79 2.30
N ASN A 106 17.78 -2.78 1.66
CA ASN A 106 18.24 -2.15 0.43
C ASN A 106 18.56 -0.66 0.66
N LEU A 107 19.68 -0.22 0.09
CA LEU A 107 20.15 1.16 0.18
C LEU A 107 19.60 2.01 -0.97
N PRO A 108 19.22 3.26 -0.72
CA PRO A 108 18.85 4.18 -1.79
C PRO A 108 20.04 4.39 -2.74
N GLY A 109 19.81 4.18 -4.03
CA GLY A 109 20.83 4.27 -5.08
C GLY A 109 21.33 2.93 -5.62
N ASN A 110 21.00 1.80 -4.97
CA ASN A 110 21.20 0.48 -5.57
C ASN A 110 20.21 0.24 -6.73
N GLU A 111 20.62 -0.55 -7.73
CA GLU A 111 19.76 -0.92 -8.86
C GLU A 111 18.50 -1.67 -8.41
N ASP A 112 18.60 -2.44 -7.33
CA ASP A 112 17.50 -3.21 -6.72
C ASP A 112 16.72 -2.44 -5.65
N TYR A 113 16.87 -1.10 -5.59
CA TYR A 113 16.08 -0.30 -4.65
C TYR A 113 14.62 -0.23 -5.09
N TRP A 114 13.79 -1.06 -4.47
CA TRP A 114 12.34 -1.04 -4.61
C TRP A 114 11.64 -0.97 -3.26
N VAL A 115 10.40 -0.47 -3.29
CA VAL A 115 9.47 -0.51 -2.16
C VAL A 115 8.29 -1.34 -2.59
N THR A 116 8.09 -2.45 -1.89
CA THR A 116 7.04 -3.42 -2.09
C THR A 116 6.11 -3.41 -0.89
N PRO A 117 4.88 -3.92 -1.03
CA PRO A 117 3.99 -4.16 0.11
C PRO A 117 4.54 -5.11 1.19
N PHE A 118 5.67 -5.77 0.94
CA PHE A 118 6.30 -6.70 1.87
C PHE A 118 7.42 -6.04 2.70
N ASP A 119 7.79 -4.80 2.37
CA ASP A 119 8.83 -4.06 3.08
C ASP A 119 8.26 -3.40 4.33
N GLY A 120 8.28 -4.15 5.43
CA GLY A 120 7.61 -3.77 6.67
C GLY A 120 8.30 -2.66 7.47
N THR A 121 9.55 -2.31 7.16
CA THR A 121 10.35 -1.40 8.01
C THR A 121 11.19 -0.43 7.18
N PHE A 122 11.26 0.82 7.63
CA PHE A 122 12.04 1.88 6.98
C PHE A 122 12.96 2.54 7.99
N PHE A 123 14.23 2.70 7.62
CA PHE A 123 15.27 3.31 8.44
C PHE A 123 15.87 4.52 7.74
N CYS A 124 16.44 5.47 8.48
CA CYS A 124 17.10 6.62 7.87
C CYS A 124 18.54 6.29 7.47
N THR A 125 19.18 5.30 8.11
CA THR A 125 20.56 4.90 7.80
C THR A 125 20.73 3.38 7.80
N ALA A 126 21.74 2.89 7.10
CA ALA A 126 22.11 1.46 7.12
C ALA A 126 22.44 0.97 8.54
N LYS A 127 23.12 1.83 9.32
CA LYS A 127 23.50 1.54 10.70
C LYS A 127 22.29 1.28 11.61
N GLU A 128 21.17 1.99 11.39
CA GLU A 128 19.92 1.74 12.11
C GLU A 128 19.32 0.38 11.75
N ALA A 129 19.37 0.00 10.46
CA ALA A 129 18.89 -1.30 9.99
C ALA A 129 19.74 -2.46 10.55
N GLU A 130 21.06 -2.31 10.52
CA GLU A 130 22.00 -3.30 11.09
C GLU A 130 21.84 -3.45 12.60
N ALA A 131 21.63 -2.34 13.32
CA ALA A 131 21.36 -2.38 14.76
C ALA A 131 20.03 -3.09 15.08
N ALA A 132 19.08 -3.08 14.15
CA ALA A 132 17.82 -3.83 14.25
C ALA A 132 17.95 -5.30 13.77
N GLY A 133 19.15 -5.75 13.39
CA GLY A 133 19.42 -7.14 12.99
C GLY A 133 19.16 -7.44 11.51
N PHE A 134 19.01 -6.43 10.66
CA PHE A 134 18.90 -6.62 9.22
C PHE A 134 20.28 -6.66 8.56
N SER A 135 20.47 -7.52 7.56
CA SER A 135 21.70 -7.59 6.77
C SER A 135 21.51 -6.99 5.38
N HIS A 136 22.57 -6.41 4.82
CA HIS A 136 22.55 -5.93 3.44
C HIS A 136 22.51 -7.14 2.50
N TYR A 137 21.50 -7.21 1.63
CA TYR A 137 21.48 -8.24 0.59
C TYR A 137 22.26 -7.70 -0.61
N VAL A 138 23.37 -8.37 -0.95
CA VAL A 138 24.13 -8.13 -2.18
C VAL A 138 23.96 -9.38 -3.03
N PHE A 139 23.26 -9.25 -4.16
CA PHE A 139 23.28 -10.29 -5.19
C PHE A 139 24.54 -10.16 -6.05
#